data_AF-A0A7V5EKG9-F1
#
_entry.id   AF-A0A7V5EKG9-F1
#
_cell.length_a   1.000
_cell.length_b   1.000
_cell.length_c   1.000
_cell.angle_alpha   90.00
_cell.angle_beta   90.00
_cell.angle_gamma   90.00
#
_symmetry.space_group_name_H-M   'P 1'
#
loop_
_entity.id
_entity.type
_entity.pdbx_description
1 polymer ?
#
loop_
_entity_poly.entity_id
_entity_poly.type
_entity_poly.pdbx_seq_one_letter_code
_entity_poly.pdbx_strand_id
1 'polypeptide(L)'
;MASALKNLSQYDDTTIPTAKEMKFGIVVAEWHTDITHALYEACADTLEKHGATSILTAQVPGTFELTAGAAQLINNKKLDAVICIGCVIKGETSHNEYINHAVANGITMLSVQTGIPVIFGVLTPNNHQQALDRAGGKYGNKGVEAAVTAIRMVDLKNSLAQKERKIGY
;
A
#
# COMPACT_ATOMS: atom_id res chain seq x y z
N MET A 1 -6.76 9.71 -6.40
CA MET A 1 -6.10 11.02 -6.19
C MET A 1 -5.22 11.32 -7.40
N ALA A 2 -5.33 12.51 -7.99
CA ALA A 2 -4.53 12.89 -9.16
C ALA A 2 -3.17 13.45 -8.70
N SER A 3 -2.09 12.70 -8.93
CA SER A 3 -0.74 13.10 -8.52
C SER A 3 -0.20 14.35 -9.22
N ALA A 4 -0.87 14.81 -10.28
CA ALA A 4 -0.57 16.08 -10.93
C ALA A 4 -0.93 17.30 -10.05
N LEU A 5 -1.84 17.12 -9.08
CA LEU A 5 -2.34 18.19 -8.21
C LEU A 5 -1.72 18.16 -6.80
N LYS A 6 -1.05 17.05 -6.44
CA LYS A 6 -0.43 16.86 -5.13
C LYS A 6 0.75 15.90 -5.23
N ASN A 7 1.91 16.32 -4.72
CA ASN A 7 3.09 15.47 -4.64
C ASN A 7 2.85 14.32 -3.63
N LEU A 8 3.17 13.10 -4.04
CA LEU A 8 2.89 11.87 -3.30
C LEU A 8 3.78 11.68 -2.07
N SER A 9 4.96 12.32 -2.07
CA SER A 9 5.89 12.30 -0.93
C SER A 9 5.63 13.41 0.07
N GLN A 10 4.77 14.39 -0.26
CA GLN A 10 4.49 15.52 0.61
C GLN A 10 3.30 15.23 1.52
N TYR A 11 3.57 15.17 2.81
CA TYR A 11 2.57 15.07 3.88
C TYR A 11 3.09 15.75 5.14
N ASP A 12 2.19 16.07 6.07
CA ASP A 12 2.57 16.67 7.35
C ASP A 12 2.96 15.55 8.34
N ASP A 13 4.26 15.42 8.58
CA ASP A 13 4.83 14.42 9.50
C ASP A 13 4.22 14.49 10.90
N THR A 14 3.82 15.69 11.36
CA THR A 14 3.27 15.88 12.73
C THR A 14 1.86 15.31 12.90
N THR A 15 1.17 15.05 11.79
CA THR A 15 -0.20 14.50 11.76
C THR A 15 -0.23 12.98 11.64
N ILE A 16 0.93 12.34 11.42
CA ILE A 16 1.01 10.89 11.26
C ILE A 16 1.25 10.25 12.64
N PRO A 17 0.38 9.32 13.08
CA PRO A 17 0.56 8.66 14.36
C PRO A 17 1.78 7.73 14.32
N THR A 18 2.34 7.43 15.49
CA THR A 18 3.46 6.50 15.58
C THR A 18 3.05 5.09 15.15
N ALA A 19 3.94 4.43 14.41
CA ALA A 19 3.78 3.08 13.90
C ALA A 19 4.45 2.00 14.77
N LYS A 20 4.98 2.37 15.96
CA LYS A 20 5.85 1.52 16.80
C LYS A 20 5.30 0.13 17.12
N GLU A 21 4.01 0.07 17.43
CA GLU A 21 3.32 -1.18 17.83
C GLU A 21 2.53 -1.81 16.67
N MET A 22 2.60 -1.22 15.47
CA MET A 22 1.87 -1.68 14.30
C MET A 22 2.68 -2.71 13.51
N LYS A 23 2.01 -3.76 13.02
CA LYS A 23 2.61 -4.83 12.22
C LYS A 23 2.14 -4.75 10.77
N PHE A 24 3.07 -4.54 9.85
CA PHE A 24 2.76 -4.37 8.44
C PHE A 24 3.20 -5.58 7.63
N GLY A 25 2.36 -5.97 6.68
CA GLY A 25 2.76 -6.80 5.54
C GLY A 25 2.98 -5.92 4.31
N ILE A 26 4.00 -6.22 3.52
CA ILE A 26 4.19 -5.63 2.20
C ILE A 26 4.26 -6.77 1.18
N VAL A 27 3.41 -6.71 0.15
CA VAL A 27 3.44 -7.64 -0.98
C VAL A 27 3.86 -6.86 -2.21
N VAL A 28 4.96 -7.27 -2.84
CA VAL A 28 5.56 -6.55 -3.97
C VAL A 28 5.55 -7.43 -5.21
N ALA A 29 5.04 -6.90 -6.32
CA ALA A 29 5.13 -7.55 -7.62
C ALA A 29 6.54 -7.39 -8.22
N GLU A 30 7.08 -8.47 -8.81
CA GLU A 30 8.39 -8.45 -9.47
C GLU A 30 8.38 -7.68 -10.80
N TRP A 31 7.24 -7.67 -11.50
CA TRP A 31 7.12 -7.00 -12.79
C TRP A 31 7.33 -5.48 -12.69
N HIS A 32 8.12 -4.91 -13.62
CA HIS A 32 8.64 -3.53 -13.56
C HIS A 32 9.48 -3.25 -12.30
N THR A 33 10.48 -4.10 -12.03
CA THR A 33 11.30 -4.08 -10.80
C THR A 33 11.93 -2.73 -10.52
N ASP A 34 12.37 -2.00 -11.55
CA ASP A 34 12.93 -0.66 -11.40
C ASP A 34 11.92 0.35 -10.81
N ILE A 35 10.63 0.16 -11.10
CA ILE A 35 9.53 0.92 -10.52
C ILE A 35 9.11 0.35 -9.17
N THR A 36 8.79 -0.95 -9.11
CA THR A 36 8.20 -1.56 -7.91
C THR A 36 9.18 -1.60 -6.74
N HIS A 37 10.48 -1.73 -7.00
CA HIS A 37 11.52 -1.64 -5.97
C HIS A 37 11.62 -0.23 -5.40
N ALA A 38 11.63 0.81 -6.24
CA ALA A 38 11.64 2.19 -5.78
C ALA A 38 10.38 2.55 -4.96
N LEU A 39 9.22 1.97 -5.29
CA LEU A 39 8.01 2.10 -4.47
C LEU A 39 8.14 1.35 -3.13
N TYR A 40 8.72 0.15 -3.16
CA TYR A 40 8.94 -0.67 -1.98
C TYR A 40 9.88 0.01 -0.97
N GLU A 41 11.05 0.45 -1.41
CA GLU A 41 12.04 1.11 -0.56
C GLU A 41 11.43 2.33 0.11
N ALA A 42 10.80 3.22 -0.66
CA ALA A 42 10.18 4.41 -0.10
C ALA A 42 9.01 4.09 0.85
N CYS A 43 8.30 2.98 0.64
CA CYS A 43 7.26 2.51 1.55
C CYS A 43 7.87 2.03 2.87
N ALA A 44 8.87 1.15 2.81
CA ALA A 44 9.56 0.62 3.99
C ALA A 44 10.22 1.74 4.80
N ASP A 45 10.99 2.60 4.14
CA ASP A 45 11.65 3.76 4.76
C ASP A 45 10.65 4.67 5.47
N THR A 46 9.47 4.90 4.86
CA THR A 46 8.42 5.73 5.47
C THR A 46 7.81 5.05 6.70
N LEU A 47 7.56 3.75 6.66
CA LEU A 47 7.07 3.01 7.83
C LEU A 47 8.10 3.05 8.98
N GLU A 48 9.37 2.81 8.67
CA GLU A 48 10.48 2.85 9.64
C GLU A 48 10.68 4.26 10.21
N LYS A 49 10.60 5.30 9.37
CA LYS A 49 10.64 6.71 9.79
C LYS A 49 9.59 7.02 10.85
N HIS A 50 8.41 6.41 10.76
CA HIS A 50 7.31 6.58 11.74
C HIS A 50 7.37 5.57 12.90
N GLY A 51 8.45 4.78 12.97
CA GLY A 51 8.79 3.92 14.09
C GLY A 51 8.36 2.46 13.94
N ALA A 52 7.84 2.03 12.78
CA ALA A 52 7.48 0.63 12.57
C ALA A 52 8.71 -0.27 12.76
N THR A 53 8.56 -1.34 13.54
CA THR A 53 9.64 -2.30 13.82
C THR A 53 9.33 -3.70 13.28
N SER A 54 8.11 -3.93 12.81
CA SER A 54 7.62 -5.23 12.33
C SER A 54 7.05 -5.11 10.93
N ILE A 55 7.91 -5.26 9.93
CA ILE A 55 7.55 -5.25 8.51
C ILE A 55 7.87 -6.62 7.91
N LEU A 56 6.85 -7.32 7.44
CA LEU A 56 7.01 -8.58 6.72
C LEU A 56 6.84 -8.36 5.24
N THR A 57 7.84 -8.70 4.44
CA THR A 57 7.79 -8.56 2.98
C THR A 57 7.59 -9.92 2.31
N ALA A 58 6.74 -9.97 1.28
CA ALA A 58 6.60 -11.08 0.36
C ALA A 58 6.65 -10.58 -1.08
N GLN A 59 7.24 -11.38 -1.97
CA GLN A 59 7.26 -11.09 -3.40
C GLN A 59 6.28 -12.00 -4.13
N VAL A 60 5.69 -11.48 -5.20
CA VAL A 60 4.81 -12.22 -6.11
C VAL A 60 5.22 -11.96 -7.57
N PRO A 61 4.96 -12.91 -8.49
CA PRO A 61 5.44 -12.79 -9.87
C PRO A 61 4.92 -11.55 -10.62
N GLY A 62 3.66 -11.15 -10.35
CA GLY A 62 3.02 -10.04 -11.04
C GLY A 62 2.01 -9.29 -10.19
N THR A 63 1.55 -8.15 -10.70
CA THR A 63 0.57 -7.30 -10.02
C THR A 63 -0.76 -8.04 -9.80
N PHE A 64 -1.12 -8.98 -10.66
CA PHE A 64 -2.34 -9.77 -10.54
C PHE A 64 -2.37 -10.63 -9.27
N GLU A 65 -1.22 -11.22 -8.92
CA GLU A 65 -1.05 -12.11 -7.76
C GLU A 65 -0.98 -11.36 -6.42
N LEU A 66 -0.92 -10.03 -6.40
CA LEU A 66 -0.87 -9.23 -5.17
C LEU A 66 -2.01 -9.56 -4.21
N THR A 67 -3.20 -9.79 -4.74
CA THR A 67 -4.40 -10.11 -3.95
C THR A 67 -4.25 -11.44 -3.23
N ALA A 68 -3.77 -12.47 -3.92
CA ALA A 68 -3.49 -13.78 -3.34
C ALA A 68 -2.34 -13.72 -2.33
N GLY A 69 -1.24 -13.02 -2.66
CA GLY A 69 -0.11 -12.81 -1.75
C GLY A 69 -0.53 -12.10 -0.46
N ALA A 70 -1.37 -11.07 -0.56
CA ALA A 70 -1.89 -10.35 0.60
C ALA A 70 -2.78 -11.25 1.47
N ALA A 71 -3.65 -12.04 0.85
CA ALA A 71 -4.49 -13.00 1.58
C ALA A 71 -3.63 -14.04 2.32
N GLN A 72 -2.57 -14.55 1.68
CA GLN A 72 -1.62 -15.46 2.33
C GLN A 72 -0.93 -14.82 3.53
N LEU A 73 -0.47 -13.57 3.42
CA LEU A 73 0.13 -12.87 4.57
C LEU A 73 -0.87 -12.71 5.72
N ILE A 74 -2.09 -12.27 5.42
CA ILE A 74 -3.14 -12.07 6.43
C ILE A 74 -3.49 -13.38 7.15
N ASN A 75 -3.64 -14.47 6.40
CA ASN A 75 -4.06 -15.75 6.97
C ASN A 75 -2.97 -16.39 7.84
N ASN A 76 -1.71 -16.18 7.50
CA ASN A 76 -0.59 -16.86 8.15
C ASN A 76 0.08 -16.02 9.25
N LYS A 77 -0.21 -14.71 9.33
CA LYS A 77 0.51 -13.78 10.20
C LYS A 77 -0.46 -12.79 10.85
N LYS A 78 -0.12 -12.36 12.08
CA LYS A 78 -0.88 -11.33 12.78
C LYS A 78 -0.38 -9.96 12.32
N LEU A 79 -1.10 -9.36 11.38
CA LEU A 79 -0.80 -8.07 10.78
C LEU A 79 -1.93 -7.08 11.06
N ASP A 80 -1.57 -5.81 11.25
CA ASP A 80 -2.53 -4.71 11.44
C ASP A 80 -2.93 -4.09 10.10
N ALA A 81 -2.05 -4.10 9.10
CA ALA A 81 -2.33 -3.72 7.71
C ALA A 81 -1.42 -4.46 6.72
N VAL A 82 -1.87 -4.54 5.46
CA VAL A 82 -1.07 -5.04 4.32
C VAL A 82 -1.01 -3.98 3.23
N ILE A 83 0.15 -3.84 2.59
CA ILE A 83 0.39 -2.89 1.51
C ILE A 83 0.74 -3.67 0.25
N CYS A 84 -0.05 -3.51 -0.81
CA CYS A 84 0.20 -4.15 -2.10
C CYS A 84 0.89 -3.17 -3.04
N ILE A 85 2.10 -3.49 -3.48
CA ILE A 85 2.93 -2.66 -4.35
C ILE A 85 3.06 -3.32 -5.72
N GLY A 86 2.71 -2.58 -6.77
CA GLY A 86 2.82 -3.08 -8.13
C GLY A 86 2.79 -1.98 -9.17
N CYS A 87 3.02 -2.35 -10.42
CA CYS A 87 2.92 -1.45 -11.55
C CYS A 87 2.32 -2.19 -12.75
N VAL A 88 1.40 -1.53 -13.45
CA VAL A 88 0.79 -2.02 -14.69
C VAL A 88 0.79 -0.89 -15.70
N ILE A 89 1.76 -0.91 -16.61
CA ILE A 89 1.87 0.07 -17.68
C ILE A 89 0.94 -0.33 -18.82
N LYS A 90 0.20 0.63 -19.40
CA LYS A 90 -0.66 0.39 -20.56
C LYS A 90 0.15 -0.21 -21.72
N GLY A 91 -0.32 -1.36 -22.22
CA GLY A 91 0.19 -2.02 -23.41
C GLY A 91 -0.68 -1.77 -24.64
N GLU A 92 -0.52 -2.63 -25.65
CA GLU A 92 -1.26 -2.53 -26.91
C GLU A 92 -2.71 -3.03 -26.81
N THR A 93 -2.98 -3.96 -25.89
CA THR A 93 -4.30 -4.57 -25.68
C THR A 93 -4.91 -4.10 -24.37
N SER A 94 -6.20 -4.40 -24.15
CA SER A 94 -6.90 -4.12 -22.89
C SER A 94 -6.44 -4.97 -21.69
N HIS A 95 -5.39 -5.77 -21.83
CA HIS A 95 -4.89 -6.66 -20.76
C HIS A 95 -4.57 -5.90 -19.45
N ASN A 96 -4.00 -4.70 -19.55
CA ASN A 96 -3.74 -3.85 -18.39
C ASN A 96 -5.03 -3.47 -17.66
N GLU A 97 -6.13 -3.24 -18.37
CA GLU A 97 -7.42 -2.86 -17.77
C GLU A 97 -7.98 -4.03 -16.96
N TYR A 98 -7.96 -5.25 -17.50
CA TYR A 98 -8.38 -6.44 -16.77
C TYR A 98 -7.57 -6.68 -15.50
N ILE A 99 -6.25 -6.53 -15.56
CA ILE A 99 -5.38 -6.64 -14.37
C ILE A 99 -5.74 -5.55 -13.36
N ASN A 100 -5.81 -4.29 -13.79
CA ASN A 100 -6.08 -3.16 -12.91
C ASN A 100 -7.42 -3.30 -12.19
N HIS A 101 -8.47 -3.71 -12.91
CA HIS A 101 -9.79 -3.94 -12.34
C HIS A 101 -9.79 -5.12 -11.36
N ALA A 102 -9.19 -6.25 -11.74
CA ALA A 102 -9.13 -7.42 -10.87
C ALA A 102 -8.38 -7.12 -9.55
N VAL A 103 -7.24 -6.44 -9.64
CA VAL A 103 -6.41 -6.12 -8.48
C VAL A 103 -7.05 -5.07 -7.58
N ALA A 104 -7.62 -4.00 -8.15
CA ALA A 104 -8.31 -2.98 -7.36
C ALA A 104 -9.53 -3.55 -6.62
N ASN A 105 -10.33 -4.37 -7.31
CA ASN A 105 -11.49 -5.02 -6.72
C ASN A 105 -11.08 -6.05 -5.66
N GLY A 106 -10.08 -6.88 -5.96
CA GLY A 106 -9.60 -7.90 -5.03
C GLY A 106 -9.00 -7.33 -3.76
N ILE A 107 -8.20 -6.25 -3.86
CA ILE A 107 -7.65 -5.55 -2.69
C ILE A 107 -8.77 -4.95 -1.82
N THR A 108 -9.74 -4.29 -2.46
CA THR A 108 -10.89 -3.70 -1.76
C THR A 108 -11.69 -4.78 -1.02
N MET A 109 -12.02 -5.87 -1.73
CA MET A 109 -12.81 -6.96 -1.16
C MET A 109 -12.07 -7.67 -0.04
N LEU A 110 -10.78 -7.94 -0.20
CA LEU A 110 -9.95 -8.56 0.85
C LEU A 110 -9.92 -7.70 2.11
N SER A 111 -9.79 -6.38 1.97
CA SER A 111 -9.81 -5.48 3.13
C SER A 111 -11.14 -5.49 3.87
N VAL A 112 -12.26 -5.46 3.14
CA VAL A 112 -13.60 -5.54 3.73
C VAL A 112 -13.85 -6.88 4.40
N GLN A 113 -13.48 -7.99 3.75
CA GLN A 113 -13.72 -9.35 4.27
C GLN A 113 -12.90 -9.67 5.51
N THR A 114 -11.65 -9.22 5.56
CA THR A 114 -10.74 -9.53 6.67
C THR A 114 -10.82 -8.52 7.82
N GLY A 115 -11.37 -7.33 7.58
CA GLY A 115 -11.32 -6.21 8.51
C GLY A 115 -9.90 -5.68 8.74
N ILE A 116 -8.93 -6.09 7.93
CA ILE A 116 -7.55 -5.60 7.94
C ILE A 116 -7.40 -4.63 6.76
N PRO A 117 -6.95 -3.38 6.97
CA PRO A 117 -6.63 -2.47 5.88
C PRO A 117 -5.66 -3.10 4.87
N VAL A 118 -6.08 -3.18 3.60
CA VAL A 118 -5.22 -3.60 2.48
C VAL A 118 -5.05 -2.42 1.53
N ILE A 119 -3.83 -1.89 1.45
CA ILE A 119 -3.55 -0.62 0.78
C ILE A 119 -3.18 -0.83 -0.68
N PHE A 120 -3.83 -0.06 -1.56
CA PHE A 120 -3.59 -0.05 -3.00
C PHE A 120 -2.38 0.84 -3.36
N GLY A 121 -1.18 0.27 -3.29
CA GLY A 121 0.08 0.87 -3.71
C GLY A 121 0.45 0.55 -5.17
N VAL A 122 -0.54 0.39 -6.05
CA VAL A 122 -0.32 -0.01 -7.45
C VAL A 122 -0.37 1.19 -8.38
N LEU A 123 0.63 1.31 -9.26
CA LEU A 123 0.67 2.31 -10.34
C LEU A 123 0.00 1.79 -11.61
N THR A 124 -0.86 2.61 -12.22
CA THR A 124 -1.58 2.30 -13.46
C THR A 124 -1.31 3.31 -14.59
N PRO A 125 -0.03 3.56 -14.96
CA PRO A 125 0.34 4.62 -15.90
C PRO A 125 0.09 4.25 -17.37
N ASN A 126 0.03 5.26 -18.23
CA ASN A 126 -0.08 5.06 -19.68
C ASN A 126 1.26 4.73 -20.35
N ASN A 127 2.38 5.07 -19.71
CA ASN A 127 3.72 4.80 -20.22
C ASN A 127 4.73 4.72 -19.08
N HIS A 128 5.95 4.28 -19.41
CA HIS A 128 7.01 4.09 -18.43
C HIS A 128 7.46 5.39 -17.74
N GLN A 129 7.54 6.51 -18.46
CA GLN A 129 7.90 7.80 -17.85
C GLN A 129 6.89 8.23 -16.77
N GLN A 130 5.60 7.99 -16.99
CA GLN A 130 4.57 8.26 -15.97
C GLN A 130 4.71 7.36 -14.72
N ALA A 131 5.31 6.17 -14.87
CA ALA A 131 5.65 5.29 -13.75
C ALA A 131 6.81 5.88 -12.94
N LEU A 132 7.92 6.22 -13.61
CA LEU A 132 9.11 6.84 -13.01
C LEU A 132 8.76 8.14 -12.27
N ASP A 133 7.92 8.97 -12.89
CA ASP A 133 7.46 10.23 -12.29
C ASP A 133 6.75 10.04 -10.93
N ARG A 134 6.23 8.83 -10.65
CA ARG A 134 5.51 8.46 -9.42
C ARG A 134 6.28 7.48 -8.54
N ALA A 135 7.48 7.10 -8.93
CA ALA A 135 8.38 6.21 -8.20
C ALA A 135 9.61 6.96 -7.70
N GLY A 136 9.41 8.18 -7.18
CA GLY A 136 10.49 9.07 -6.72
C GLY A 136 10.82 10.20 -7.69
N GLY A 137 10.13 10.27 -8.84
CA GLY A 137 10.28 11.37 -9.80
C GLY A 137 9.46 12.61 -9.43
N LYS A 138 9.07 13.37 -10.46
CA LYS A 138 8.49 14.72 -10.32
C LYS A 138 7.20 14.80 -9.48
N TYR A 139 6.45 13.71 -9.38
CA TYR A 139 5.22 13.64 -8.57
C TYR A 139 5.45 12.98 -7.21
N GLY A 140 6.69 12.70 -6.82
CA GLY A 140 7.03 11.99 -5.60
C GLY A 140 6.94 10.48 -5.76
N ASN A 141 6.75 9.78 -4.65
CA ASN A 141 6.76 8.32 -4.61
C ASN A 141 5.45 7.77 -4.02
N LYS A 142 4.75 6.94 -4.80
CA LYS A 142 3.48 6.30 -4.39
C LYS A 142 3.63 5.36 -3.19
N GLY A 143 4.83 4.81 -2.97
CA GLY A 143 5.18 4.02 -1.79
C GLY A 143 5.04 4.80 -0.48
N VAL A 144 5.47 6.06 -0.47
CA VAL A 144 5.31 6.97 0.69
C VAL A 144 3.84 7.17 1.02
N GLU A 145 3.03 7.48 0.00
CA GLU A 145 1.58 7.63 0.16
C GLU A 145 0.94 6.33 0.70
N ALA A 146 1.38 5.17 0.21
CA ALA A 146 0.87 3.87 0.64
C ALA A 146 1.21 3.58 2.11
N ALA A 147 2.45 3.83 2.53
CA ALA A 147 2.88 3.69 3.92
C ALA A 147 2.10 4.61 4.87
N VAL A 148 2.00 5.90 4.54
CA VAL A 148 1.23 6.88 5.33
C VAL A 148 -0.24 6.48 5.43
N THR A 149 -0.83 6.02 4.32
CA THR A 149 -2.20 5.52 4.30
C THR A 149 -2.37 4.31 5.22
N ALA A 150 -1.43 3.36 5.19
CA ALA A 150 -1.48 2.18 6.05
C ALA A 150 -1.49 2.55 7.53
N ILE A 151 -0.56 3.40 7.96
CA ILE A 151 -0.45 3.87 9.34
C ILE A 151 -1.77 4.51 9.81
N ARG A 152 -2.32 5.43 9.01
CA ARG A 152 -3.56 6.13 9.34
C ARG A 152 -4.77 5.21 9.39
N MET A 153 -4.82 4.20 8.54
CA MET A 153 -5.92 3.23 8.54
C MET A 153 -5.87 2.30 9.75
N VAL A 154 -4.68 1.91 10.20
CA VAL A 154 -4.51 1.16 11.46
C VAL A 154 -4.92 2.01 12.65
N ASP A 155 -4.48 3.27 12.72
CA ASP A 155 -4.86 4.20 13.78
C ASP A 155 -6.39 4.42 13.83
N LEU A 156 -7.02 4.66 12.67
CA LEU A 156 -8.47 4.78 12.57
C LEU A 156 -9.18 3.54 13.14
N LYS A 157 -8.78 2.34 12.69
CA LYS A 157 -9.33 1.07 13.18
C LYS A 157 -9.20 0.95 14.70
N ASN A 158 -8.04 1.27 15.25
CA ASN A 158 -7.78 1.20 16.69
C ASN A 158 -8.61 2.22 17.48
N SER A 159 -8.74 3.46 16.98
CA SER A 159 -9.50 4.52 17.63
C SER A 159 -11.00 4.19 17.72
N LEU A 160 -11.55 3.50 16.72
CA LEU A 160 -12.95 3.08 16.71
C LEU A 160 -13.18 1.92 17.69
N ALA A 161 -12.26 0.96 17.78
CA ALA A 161 -12.34 -0.14 18.74
C ALA A 161 -12.24 0.31 20.21
N GLN A 162 -11.55 1.42 20.49
CA GLN A 162 -11.40 1.94 21.86
C GLN A 162 -12.63 2.71 22.36
N LYS A 163 -13.40 3.35 21.47
CA LYS A 163 -14.57 4.16 21.85
C LYS A 163 -15.70 3.35 22.49
N GLU A 164 -15.73 2.03 22.29
CA GLU A 164 -16.74 1.14 22.89
C GLU A 164 -16.49 0.83 24.38
N ARG A 165 -15.34 1.24 24.97
CA ARG A 165 -15.02 1.01 26.40
C ARG A 165 -15.41 2.16 27.33
N LYS A 166 -16.62 2.69 27.21
CA LYS A 166 -17.23 3.49 28.29
C LYS A 166 -18.39 2.70 28.88
N ILE A 167 -18.07 1.79 29.81
CA ILE A 167 -19.08 1.31 30.75
C ILE A 167 -19.21 2.44 31.77
N GLY A 168 -20.20 3.31 31.54
CA GLY A 168 -20.60 4.30 32.52
C GLY A 168 -21.36 3.63 33.65
N TYR A 169 -20.62 3.08 34.61
CA TYR A 169 -20.89 3.05 36.04
C TYR A 169 -19.55 2.85 36.76
#